data_AF-A0A923EXF8-F1
#
_entry.id   AF-A0A923EXF8-F1
#
_cell.length_a   1.000
_cell.length_b   1.000
_cell.length_c   1.000
_cell.angle_alpha   90.00
_cell.angle_beta   90.00
_cell.angle_gamma   90.00
#
_symmetry.space_group_name_H-M   'P 1'
#
loop_
_entity.id
_entity.type
_entity.pdbx_description
1 polymer ?
#
loop_
_entity_poly.entity_id
_entity_poly.type
_entity_poly.pdbx_seq_one_letter_code
_entity_poly.pdbx_strand_id
1 'polypeptide(L)'
;MTAELTRPFDGASAASDPPAPEPVPEATAPRTAVDRLLDSLDDLVRRHRALAAHDGGCAGLHAELIAAELDQHLAVLRTLPRQQRS
;
A
#
# COMPACT_ATOMS: atom_id res chain seq x y z
N MET A 1 -1.91 65.56 39.84
CA MET A 1 -3.01 64.56 39.76
C MET A 1 -3.33 64.44 38.27
N THR A 2 -3.03 63.40 37.51
CA THR A 2 -2.98 61.94 37.72
C THR A 2 -1.90 61.29 36.82
N ALA A 3 -1.48 60.07 37.18
CA ALA A 3 -0.47 59.19 36.55
C ALA A 3 -0.82 58.81 35.07
N GLU A 4 0.05 58.24 34.22
CA GLU A 4 0.59 56.85 34.21
C GLU A 4 1.87 56.81 33.32
N LEU A 5 3.03 56.20 33.62
CA LEU A 5 3.46 54.81 33.92
C LEU A 5 3.36 53.77 32.77
N THR A 6 4.55 53.36 32.28
CA THR A 6 4.91 52.02 31.70
C THR A 6 4.57 51.80 30.19
N ARG A 7 5.37 51.16 29.33
CA ARG A 7 6.48 50.17 29.45
C ARG A 7 7.53 50.34 28.33
N PRO A 8 8.79 49.87 28.53
CA PRO A 8 9.75 49.64 27.45
C PRO A 8 9.34 48.40 26.62
N PHE A 9 9.44 48.50 25.29
CA PHE A 9 9.26 47.34 24.41
C PHE A 9 10.55 46.52 24.45
N ASP A 10 10.56 45.52 25.33
CA ASP A 10 11.63 44.54 25.43
C ASP A 10 11.57 43.64 24.19
N GLY A 11 12.67 43.64 23.44
CA GLY A 11 12.81 42.93 22.18
C GLY A 11 12.94 41.43 22.41
N ALA A 12 11.83 40.77 22.69
CA ALA A 12 11.72 39.32 22.59
C ALA A 12 11.59 38.93 21.11
N SER A 13 12.69 39.03 20.36
CA SER A 13 12.83 38.36 19.07
C SER A 13 13.02 36.87 19.29
N ALA A 14 11.95 36.20 19.73
CA ALA A 14 11.85 34.76 19.62
C ALA A 14 11.75 34.43 18.13
N ALA A 15 12.89 34.11 17.54
CA ALA A 15 12.98 33.51 16.21
C ALA A 15 12.08 32.27 16.20
N SER A 16 10.89 32.41 15.61
CA SER A 16 10.05 31.27 15.28
C SER A 16 10.77 30.51 14.18
N ASP A 17 11.43 29.43 14.57
CA ASP A 17 11.91 28.42 13.65
C ASP A 17 10.70 27.93 12.83
N PRO A 18 10.68 28.06 11.49
CA PRO A 18 9.59 27.51 10.71
C PRO A 18 9.58 25.99 10.92
N PRO A 19 8.42 25.36 11.22
CA PRO A 19 8.36 23.92 11.37
C PRO A 19 8.87 23.28 10.07
N ALA A 20 9.85 22.38 10.20
CA ALA A 20 10.32 21.55 9.10
C ALA A 20 9.11 20.92 8.41
N PRO A 21 9.07 20.86 7.06
CA PRO A 21 7.97 20.22 6.36
C PRO A 21 7.87 18.77 6.83
N GLU A 22 6.74 18.43 7.46
CA GLU A 22 6.43 17.04 7.78
C GLU A 22 6.54 16.20 6.49
N PRO A 23 7.10 14.98 6.55
CA PRO A 23 7.17 14.11 5.39
C PRO A 23 5.74 13.85 4.92
N VAL A 24 5.34 14.53 3.85
CA VAL A 24 4.08 14.27 3.15
C VAL A 24 4.09 12.77 2.85
N PRO A 25 3.10 11.98 3.29
CA PRO A 25 3.05 10.57 2.96
C PRO A 25 3.10 10.47 1.45
N GLU A 26 4.20 9.91 0.94
CA GLU A 26 4.44 9.70 -0.47
C GLU A 26 3.22 8.98 -1.01
N ALA A 27 2.41 9.71 -1.79
CA ALA A 27 1.10 9.26 -2.22
C ALA A 27 1.32 7.95 -2.98
N THR A 28 1.07 6.83 -2.30
CA THR A 28 1.34 5.51 -2.84
C THR A 28 0.45 5.38 -4.05
N ALA A 29 1.06 5.29 -5.24
CA ALA A 29 0.30 5.19 -6.48
C ALA A 29 -0.79 4.11 -6.32
N PRO A 30 -2.03 4.37 -6.76
CA PRO A 30 -3.14 3.45 -6.53
C PRO A 30 -2.77 2.09 -7.14
N ARG A 31 -2.68 1.05 -6.30
CA ARG A 31 -2.36 -0.31 -6.75
C ARG A 31 -3.35 -0.72 -7.83
N THR A 32 -2.81 -1.10 -8.98
CA THR A 32 -3.60 -1.52 -10.13
C THR A 32 -4.23 -2.89 -9.88
N ALA A 33 -5.23 -3.26 -10.67
CA ALA A 33 -5.80 -4.61 -10.63
C ALA A 33 -4.76 -5.70 -10.91
N VAL A 34 -3.71 -5.37 -11.69
CA VAL A 34 -2.58 -6.26 -11.98
C VAL A 34 -1.72 -6.45 -10.74
N ASP A 35 -1.42 -5.39 -9.99
CA ASP A 35 -0.62 -5.51 -8.77
C ASP A 35 -1.31 -6.41 -7.74
N ARG A 36 -2.63 -6.27 -7.60
CA ARG A 36 -3.43 -7.14 -6.70
C ARG A 36 -3.46 -8.59 -7.17
N LEU A 37 -3.47 -8.83 -8.49
CA LEU A 37 -3.32 -10.17 -9.03
C LEU A 37 -1.97 -10.75 -8.63
N LEU A 38 -0.89 -10.01 -8.86
CA LEU A 38 0.47 -10.48 -8.58
C LEU A 38 0.65 -10.82 -7.09
N ASP A 39 0.14 -9.96 -6.19
CA ASP A 39 0.10 -10.23 -4.75
C ASP A 39 -0.64 -11.55 -4.45
N SER A 40 -1.81 -11.76 -5.07
CA SER A 40 -2.61 -12.98 -4.90
C SER A 40 -1.92 -14.24 -5.45
N LEU A 41 -1.14 -14.13 -6.53
CA LEU A 41 -0.38 -15.24 -7.09
C LEU A 41 0.78 -15.62 -6.18
N ASP A 42 1.48 -14.64 -5.61
CA ASP A 42 2.57 -14.88 -4.66
C ASP A 42 2.05 -15.59 -3.40
N ASP A 43 0.89 -15.18 -2.88
CA ASP A 43 0.25 -15.84 -1.75
C ASP A 43 -0.16 -17.29 -2.06
N LEU A 44 -0.68 -17.54 -3.27
CA LEU A 44 -1.03 -18.89 -3.72
C LEU A 44 0.21 -19.79 -3.81
N VAL A 45 1.28 -19.32 -4.44
CA VAL A 45 2.54 -20.07 -4.58
C VAL A 45 3.17 -20.33 -3.20
N ARG A 46 3.13 -19.37 -2.29
CA ARG A 46 3.64 -19.53 -0.92
C ARG A 46 2.87 -20.63 -0.18
N ARG A 47 1.53 -20.61 -0.21
CA ARG A 47 0.69 -21.64 0.40
C ARG A 47 0.94 -23.01 -0.22
N HIS A 48 1.09 -23.08 -1.54
CA HIS A 48 1.42 -24.33 -2.22
C HIS A 48 2.75 -24.92 -1.76
N ARG A 49 3.81 -24.11 -1.70
CA ARG A 49 5.13 -24.58 -1.25
C ARG A 49 5.09 -25.09 0.19
N ALA A 50 4.32 -24.44 1.06
CA ALA A 50 4.11 -24.90 2.43
C ALA A 50 3.40 -26.27 2.45
N LEU A 51 2.34 -26.45 1.66
CA LEU A 51 1.60 -27.72 1.57
C LEU A 51 2.45 -28.84 0.95
N ALA A 52 3.17 -28.57 -0.13
CA ALA A 52 4.04 -29.54 -0.80
C ALA A 52 5.21 -30.02 0.08
N ALA A 53 5.67 -29.19 1.01
CA ALA A 53 6.69 -29.58 1.99
C ALA A 53 6.15 -30.56 3.05
N HIS A 54 4.82 -30.63 3.23
CA HIS A 54 4.17 -31.46 4.25
C HIS A 54 3.50 -32.71 3.66
N ASP A 55 3.02 -32.66 2.42
CA ASP A 55 2.20 -33.70 1.82
C ASP A 55 2.84 -34.22 0.51
N GLY A 56 3.88 -35.03 0.66
CA GLY A 56 4.67 -35.59 -0.45
C GLY A 56 3.90 -36.53 -1.39
N GLY A 57 2.61 -36.80 -1.12
CA GLY A 57 1.77 -37.72 -1.89
C GLY A 57 0.78 -37.07 -2.88
N CYS A 58 0.52 -35.76 -2.78
CA CYS A 58 -0.60 -35.11 -3.48
C CYS A 58 -0.20 -34.09 -4.56
N ALA A 59 1.06 -34.13 -5.06
CA ALA A 59 1.60 -33.11 -5.97
C ALA A 59 0.74 -32.86 -7.23
N GLY A 60 0.13 -33.90 -7.81
CA GLY A 60 -0.76 -33.77 -8.98
C GLY A 60 -2.05 -33.02 -8.67
N LEU A 61 -2.72 -33.38 -7.57
CA LEU A 61 -3.95 -32.71 -7.11
C LEU A 61 -3.69 -31.25 -6.74
N HIS A 62 -2.53 -30.94 -6.17
CA HIS A 62 -2.13 -29.55 -5.92
C HIS A 62 -1.90 -28.75 -7.21
N ALA A 63 -1.30 -29.36 -8.23
CA ALA A 63 -1.11 -28.69 -9.52
C ALA A 63 -2.45 -28.38 -10.21
N GLU A 64 -3.41 -29.31 -10.14
CA GLU A 64 -4.76 -29.12 -10.67
C GLU A 64 -5.52 -27.99 -9.94
N LEU A 65 -5.43 -27.92 -8.61
CA LEU A 65 -6.04 -26.84 -7.83
C LEU A 65 -5.43 -25.46 -8.16
N ILE A 66 -4.10 -25.40 -8.34
CA ILE A 66 -3.42 -24.17 -8.75
C ILE A 66 -3.85 -23.73 -10.14
N ALA A 67 -3.95 -24.67 -11.08
CA ALA A 67 -4.40 -24.38 -12.44
C ALA A 67 -5.84 -23.83 -12.43
N ALA A 68 -6.74 -24.43 -11.64
CA ALA A 68 -8.12 -23.95 -11.51
C ALA A 68 -8.21 -22.54 -10.92
N GLU A 69 -7.43 -22.23 -9.88
CA GLU A 69 -7.42 -20.90 -9.24
C GLU A 69 -6.78 -19.83 -10.14
N LEU A 70 -5.73 -20.20 -10.89
CA LEU A 70 -5.14 -19.34 -11.94
C LEU A 70 -6.14 -19.00 -13.04
N ASP A 71 -6.86 -20.00 -13.56
CA ASP A 71 -7.87 -19.81 -14.60
C ASP A 71 -9.00 -18.90 -14.12
N GLN A 72 -9.42 -19.04 -12.86
CA GLN A 72 -10.41 -18.15 -12.24
C GLN A 72 -9.90 -16.71 -12.17
N HIS A 73 -8.69 -16.48 -11.68
CA HIS A 73 -8.11 -15.13 -11.60
C HIS A 73 -7.96 -14.47 -12.99
N LEU A 74 -7.52 -15.24 -14.00
CA LEU A 74 -7.43 -14.77 -15.38
C LEU A 74 -8.80 -14.47 -15.98
N ALA A 75 -9.81 -15.30 -15.71
CA ALA A 75 -11.18 -15.04 -16.14
C ALA A 75 -11.71 -13.72 -15.55
N VAL A 76 -11.52 -13.48 -14.25
CA VAL A 76 -11.90 -12.23 -13.58
C VAL A 76 -11.20 -11.03 -14.24
N LEU A 77 -9.89 -11.10 -14.45
CA LEU A 77 -9.16 -9.99 -15.10
C LEU A 77 -9.65 -9.68 -16.51
N ARG A 78 -10.04 -10.69 -17.29
CA ARG A 78 -10.59 -10.50 -18.64
C ARG A 78 -11.94 -9.79 -18.62
N THR A 79 -12.70 -9.88 -17.53
CA THR A 79 -13.97 -9.17 -17.37
C THR A 79 -13.81 -7.72 -16.91
N LEU A 80 -12.62 -7.35 -16.40
CA LEU A 80 -12.38 -5.97 -16.00
C LEU A 80 -12.26 -5.07 -17.25
N PRO A 81 -12.95 -3.91 -17.27
CA PRO A 81 -12.80 -2.95 -18.34
C PRO A 81 -11.34 -2.52 -18.40
N ARG A 82 -10.70 -2.67 -19.56
CA ARG A 82 -9.42 -2.01 -19.80
C ARG A 82 -9.69 -0.51 -19.74
N GLN A 83 -9.11 0.19 -18.77
CA GLN A 83 -9.17 1.65 -18.74
C GLN A 83 -8.54 2.16 -20.03
N GLN A 84 -9.39 2.48 -21.00
CA GLN A 84 -9.01 3.11 -22.25
C GLN A 84 -8.61 4.54 -21.86
N ARG A 85 -7.30 4.80 -21.79
CA ARG A 85 -6.79 6.18 -21.65
C ARG A 85 -7.32 6.97 -22.84
N SER A 86 -8.28 7.88 -22.62
CA SER A 86 -8.68 8.93 -23.57
C SER A 86 -7.90 10.20 -23.27
#